data_AF-A0A841WXR8-F1
#
_entry.id   AF-A0A841WXR8-F1
#
_cell.length_a   1.000
_cell.length_b   1.000
_cell.length_c   1.000
_cell.angle_alpha   90.00
_cell.angle_beta   90.00
_cell.angle_gamma   90.00
#
_symmetry.space_group_name_H-M   'P 1'
#
loop_
_entity.id
_entity.type
_entity.pdbx_description
1 polymer ?
#
loop_
_entity_poly.entity_id
_entity_poly.type
_entity_poly.pdbx_seq_one_letter_code
_entity_poly.pdbx_strand_id
1 'polypeptide(L)' 'MNLSQAYQQWEQTTVQQGIQQGIQQGIQQERRELMENLLKFRFGSVDKDLGRVIDIFLELPADDFARVLL' A
#
# COMPACT_ATOMS: atom_id res chain seq x y z
N MET A 1 -37.69 -16.39 7.97
CA MET A 1 -36.47 -16.22 8.80
C MET A 1 -35.18 -16.14 7.94
N ASN A 2 -35.20 -15.56 6.73
CA ASN A 2 -34.03 -15.52 5.81
C ASN A 2 -33.19 -14.23 5.93
N LEU A 3 -33.80 -13.14 6.41
CA LEU A 3 -33.16 -11.82 6.49
C LEU A 3 -32.02 -11.76 7.51
N SER A 4 -32.14 -12.50 8.63
CA SER A 4 -31.10 -12.55 9.65
C SER A 4 -29.83 -13.25 9.17
N GLN A 5 -29.96 -14.30 8.35
CA GLN A 5 -28.82 -15.01 7.76
C GLN A 5 -28.14 -14.19 6.67
N ALA A 6 -28.92 -13.53 5.80
CA ALA A 6 -28.38 -12.63 4.78
C ALA A 6 -27.60 -11.47 5.40
N TYR A 7 -28.09 -10.90 6.51
CA TYR A 7 -27.38 -9.84 7.24
C TYR A 7 -26.07 -10.33 7.84
N GLN A 8 -26.05 -11.52 8.47
CA GLN A 8 -24.84 -12.12 9.02
C GLN A 8 -23.78 -12.39 7.94
N GLN A 9 -24.20 -12.88 6.77
CA GLN A 9 -23.29 -13.11 5.64
C GLN A 9 -22.73 -11.80 5.08
N TRP A 10 -23.57 -10.77 4.96
CA TRP A 10 -23.16 -9.44 4.54
C TRP A 10 -22.15 -8.82 5.52
N GLU A 11 -22.39 -8.94 6.82
CA GLU A 11 -21.49 -8.46 7.87
C GLU A 11 -20.13 -9.14 7.78
N GLN A 12 -20.10 -10.48 7.70
CA GLN A 12 -18.85 -11.23 7.55
C GLN A 12 -18.09 -10.84 6.28
N THR A 13 -18.80 -10.72 5.16
CA THR A 13 -18.18 -10.33 3.88
C THR A 13 -17.61 -8.92 3.95
N THR A 14 -18.34 -7.98 4.55
CA THR A 14 -17.92 -6.59 4.69
C THR A 14 -16.68 -6.48 5.58
N VAL A 15 -16.64 -7.22 6.70
CA VAL A 15 -15.47 -7.28 7.57
C VAL A 15 -14.27 -7.87 6.84
N GLN A 16 -14.45 -8.96 6.11
CA GLN A 16 -13.35 -9.57 5.32
C GLN A 16 -12.82 -8.61 4.25
N GLN A 17 -13.71 -7.92 3.53
CA GLN A 17 -13.32 -6.91 2.55
C GLN A 17 -12.57 -5.76 3.20
N GLY A 18 -13.03 -5.26 4.35
CA GLY A 18 -12.36 -4.21 5.10
C GLY A 18 -10.96 -4.62 5.56
N ILE A 19 -10.80 -5.85 6.05
CA ILE A 19 -9.48 -6.39 6.44
C ILE A 19 -8.55 -6.48 5.22
N GLN A 20 -9.03 -7.00 4.09
CA GLN A 20 -8.23 -7.11 2.87
C GLN A 20 -7.79 -5.74 2.35
N GLN A 21 -8.71 -4.76 2.34
CA GLN A 21 -8.40 -3.38 1.95
C GLN A 21 -7.39 -2.75 2.92
N GLY A 22 -7.56 -2.93 4.23
CA GLY A 22 -6.63 -2.41 5.23
C GLY A 22 -5.23 -3.00 5.10
N ILE A 23 -5.12 -4.31 4.85
CA ILE A 23 -3.82 -4.96 4.59
C ILE A 23 -3.18 -4.38 3.32
N GLN A 24 -3.92 -4.25 2.22
CA GLN A 24 -3.39 -3.70 0.97
C GLN A 24 -2.93 -2.24 1.15
N GLN A 25 -3.72 -1.41 1.84
CA GLN A 25 -3.35 -0.02 2.13
C GLN A 25 -2.09 0.05 3.01
N GLY A 26 -2.01 -0.79 4.05
CA GLY A 26 -0.84 -0.87 4.93
C GLY A 26 0.44 -1.24 4.17
N ILE A 27 0.37 -2.24 3.29
CA ILE A 27 1.50 -2.63 2.43
C ILE A 27 1.93 -1.48 1.52
N GLN A 28 0.99 -0.78 0.89
CA GLN A 28 1.33 0.35 0.01
C GLN A 28 1.95 1.52 0.79
N GLN A 29 1.43 1.81 1.98
CA GLN A 29 1.98 2.84 2.84
C GLN A 29 3.40 2.49 3.32
N GLU A 30 3.62 1.25 3.76
CA GLU A 30 4.96 0.79 4.17
C GLU A 30 5.95 0.89 3.00
N ARG A 31 5.57 0.45 1.80
CA ARG A 31 6.42 0.59 0.60
C ARG A 31 6.78 2.04 0.33
N ARG A 32 5.84 2.97 0.47
CA ARG A 32 6.08 4.41 0.30
C ARG A 32 7.08 4.93 1.33
N GLU A 33 6.88 4.61 2.60
CA GLU A 33 7.74 5.07 3.68
C GLU A 33 9.17 4.53 3.54
N LEU A 34 9.31 3.25 3.14
CA LEU A 34 10.63 2.65 2.85
C LEU A 34 11.34 3.39 1.71
N MET A 35 10.63 3.73 0.63
CA MET A 35 11.21 4.52 -0.47
C MET A 35 11.63 5.92 -0.03
N GLU A 36 10.76 6.63 0.68
CA GLU A 36 11.09 7.97 1.18
C GLU A 36 12.32 7.94 2.08
N ASN A 37 12.40 6.98 3.00
CA ASN A 37 13.54 6.84 3.91
C ASN A 37 14.83 6.52 3.16
N LEU A 38 14.76 5.63 2.16
CA LEU A 38 15.92 5.27 1.36
C LEU A 38 16.41 6.44 0.50
N LEU A 39 15.50 7.19 -0.12
CA LEU A 39 15.85 8.37 -0.90
C LEU A 39 16.38 9.49 0.01
N LYS A 40 15.80 9.70 1.20
CA LYS A 40 16.35 10.61 2.23
C LYS A 40 17.76 10.18 2.63
N PHE A 41 18.01 8.88 2.78
CA PHE A 41 19.35 8.37 3.12
C PHE A 41 20.36 8.59 1.98
N ARG A 42 19.96 8.36 0.72
CA ARG A 42 20.85 8.52 -0.47
C ARG A 42 21.10 9.98 -0.84
N PHE A 43 20.08 10.83 -0.76
CA PHE A 43 20.10 12.20 -1.29
C PHE A 43 20.03 13.28 -0.19
N GLY A 44 19.96 12.88 1.08
CA GLY A 44 19.86 13.78 2.24
C GLY A 44 18.46 14.36 2.48
N SER A 45 17.65 14.53 1.44
CA SER A 45 16.26 14.95 1.55
C SER A 45 15.42 14.44 0.37
N VAL A 46 14.10 14.44 0.54
CA VAL A 46 13.13 14.15 -0.54
C VAL A 46 12.34 15.42 -0.79
N ASP A 47 12.56 16.03 -1.94
CA ASP A 47 11.80 17.18 -2.39
C ASP A 47 10.49 16.76 -3.08
N LYS A 48 9.73 17.74 -3.58
CA LYS A 48 8.44 17.50 -4.24
C LYS A 48 8.57 16.73 -5.56
N ASP A 49 9.70 16.84 -6.25
CA ASP A 49 9.90 16.17 -7.53
C ASP A 49 10.26 14.69 -7.30
N LEU A 50 11.16 14.42 -6.34
CA LEU A 50 11.44 13.07 -5.85
C LEU A 50 10.20 12.40 -5.26
N GLY A 51 9.36 13.15 -4.53
CA GLY A 51 8.10 12.65 -3.99
C GLY A 51 7.12 12.13 -5.05
N ARG A 52 7.03 12.81 -6.20
CA ARG A 52 6.22 12.36 -7.35
C ARG A 52 6.80 11.12 -8.03
N VAL A 53 8.12 11.00 -8.04
CA VAL A 53 8.80 9.82 -8.59
C VAL A 53 8.51 8.58 -7.75
N ILE A 54 8.40 8.73 -6.42
CA ILE A 54 7.98 7.63 -5.52
C ILE A 54 6.59 7.12 -5.89
N ASP A 55 5.61 8.01 -6.16
CA ASP A 55 4.26 7.59 -6.58
C ASP A 55 4.30 6.69 -7.81
N ILE A 56 5.07 7.08 -8.83
CA ILE A 56 5.22 6.31 -10.08
C ILE A 56 5.83 4.93 -9.80
N PHE A 57 6.80 4.85 -8.88
CA PHE A 57 7.43 3.57 -8.55
C PHE A 57 6.56 2.65 -7.69
N LEU A 58 5.63 3.18 -6.90
CA LEU A 58 4.70 2.37 -6.10
C LEU A 58 3.68 1.62 -6.97
N GLU A 59 3.36 2.15 -8.14
CA GLU A 59 2.52 1.50 -9.15
C GLU A 59 3.22 0.31 -9.83
N LEU A 60 4.55 0.18 -9.70
CA LEU A 60 5.29 -0.94 -10.28
C LEU A 60 5.16 -2.23 -9.45
N PRO A 61 5.22 -3.41 -10.11
CA PRO A 61 5.33 -4.70 -9.44
C PRO A 61 6.53 -4.75 -8.48
N ALA A 62 6.39 -5.56 -7.42
CA ALA A 62 7.41 -5.67 -6.37
C ALA A 62 8.79 -6.14 -6.88
N ASP A 63 8.83 -6.92 -7.96
CA ASP A 63 10.08 -7.44 -8.53
C ASP A 63 10.93 -6.36 -9.24
N ASP A 64 10.28 -5.36 -9.82
CA ASP A 64 10.96 -4.23 -10.47
C ASP A 64 11.49 -3.24 -9.45
N PHE A 65 10.83 -3.15 -8.30
CA PHE A 65 11.20 -2.29 -7.18
C PHE A 65 12.59 -2.62 -6.60
N ALA A 66 12.92 -3.91 -6.45
CA ALA A 66 14.20 -4.33 -5.91
C ALA A 66 15.39 -3.91 -6.80
N ARG A 67 15.20 -3.82 -8.12
CA ARG A 67 16.24 -3.40 -9.07
C ARG A 67 16.58 -1.91 -9.00
N VAL A 68 15.69 -1.06 -8.48
CA VAL A 68 15.99 0.36 -8.23
C VAL A 68 16.82 0.53 -6.95
N LEU A 69 16.81 -0.49 -6.08
CA LEU A 69 17.50 -0.48 -4.79
C LEU A 69 18.92 -1.06 -4.84
N LEU A 70 19.24 -1.94 -5.79
CA LEU A 70 20.56 -2.55 -5.96
C LEU A 70 21.38 -1.83 -7.05
#